data_AF-A0A945QDX4-F1
#
_entry.id   AF-A0A945QDX4-F1
#
_cell.length_a   1.000
_cell.length_b   1.000
_cell.length_c   1.000
_cell.angle_alpha   90.00
_cell.angle_beta   90.00
_cell.angle_gamma   90.00
#
_symmetry.space_group_name_H-M   'P 1'
#
loop_
_entity.id
_entity.type
_entity.pdbx_description
1 polymer ?
#
loop_
_entity_poly.entity_id
_entity_poly.type
_entity_poly.pdbx_seq_one_letter_code
_entity_poly.pdbx_strand_id
1 'polypeptide(L)'
;AYNFEHADTDVLFRHFSEAEKACADILKAGLVLPAYDQCIKASHTFNLLDARGVISVTERAAYIGRVRALARGCCEGWLNKDSSDG
;
A
#
# COMPACT_ATOMS: atom_id res chain seq x y z
N ALA A 1 9.49 -20.35 -6.61
CA ALA A 1 9.20 -21.21 -5.46
C ALA A 1 8.71 -20.40 -4.26
N TYR A 2 9.58 -19.71 -3.49
CA TYR A 2 9.19 -19.12 -2.19
C TYR A 2 7.92 -18.23 -2.19
N ASN A 3 7.88 -17.18 -3.01
CA ASN A 3 6.73 -16.25 -3.06
C ASN A 3 5.42 -16.90 -3.53
N PHE A 4 5.48 -18.04 -4.21
CA PHE A 4 4.32 -18.73 -4.78
C PHE A 4 3.87 -19.93 -3.95
N GLU A 5 4.75 -20.51 -3.12
CA GLU A 5 4.48 -21.79 -2.42
C GLU A 5 4.74 -21.74 -0.91
N HIS A 6 5.61 -20.85 -0.42
CA HIS A 6 6.11 -20.87 0.96
C HIS A 6 5.92 -19.56 1.74
N ALA A 7 5.55 -18.46 1.09
CA ALA A 7 5.30 -17.22 1.80
C ALA A 7 4.12 -17.39 2.77
N ASP A 8 4.38 -17.11 4.05
CA ASP A 8 3.38 -17.10 5.12
C ASP A 8 2.36 -16.00 4.87
N THR A 9 1.14 -16.40 4.55
CA THR A 9 0.07 -15.50 4.14
C THR A 9 -0.44 -14.65 5.30
N ASP A 10 -0.39 -15.15 6.53
CA ASP A 10 -0.81 -14.38 7.71
C ASP A 10 0.16 -13.23 7.97
N VAL A 11 1.46 -13.50 7.81
CA VAL A 11 2.50 -12.47 7.86
C VAL A 11 2.32 -11.45 6.74
N LEU A 12 2.01 -11.89 5.52
CA LEU A 12 1.75 -10.97 4.40
C LEU A 12 0.52 -10.09 4.63
N PHE A 13 -0.59 -10.64 5.15
CA PHE A 13 -1.76 -9.85 5.51
C PHE A 13 -1.44 -8.79 6.57
N ARG A 14 -0.67 -9.17 7.61
CA ARG A 14 -0.20 -8.23 8.63
C ARG A 14 0.66 -7.13 8.02
N HIS A 15 1.64 -7.48 7.20
CA HIS A 15 2.51 -6.50 6.53
C HIS A 15 1.72 -5.53 5.65
N PHE A 16 0.70 -6.02 4.92
CA PHE A 16 -0.17 -5.14 4.14
C PHE A 16 -0.88 -4.13 5.04
N SER A 17 -1.50 -4.60 6.12
CA SER A 17 -2.24 -3.74 7.07
C SER A 17 -1.33 -2.72 7.76
N GLU A 18 -0.10 -3.12 8.12
CA GLU A 18 0.87 -2.23 8.75
C GLU A 18 1.37 -1.16 7.78
N ALA A 19 1.69 -1.54 6.54
CA ALA A 19 2.13 -0.60 5.51
C ALA A 19 1.02 0.39 5.13
N GLU A 20 -0.23 -0.07 4.98
CA GLU A 20 -1.38 0.81 4.72
C GLU A 20 -1.58 1.83 5.84
N LYS A 21 -1.59 1.37 7.10
CA LYS A 21 -1.74 2.25 8.26
C LYS A 21 -0.60 3.26 8.33
N ALA A 22 0.65 2.80 8.19
CA ALA A 22 1.82 3.66 8.22
C ALA A 22 1.77 4.71 7.10
N CYS A 23 1.39 4.33 5.88
CA CYS A 23 1.21 5.27 4.77
C CYS A 23 0.21 6.38 5.14
N ALA A 24 -0.96 6.00 5.66
CA ALA A 24 -2.00 6.96 6.03
C ALA A 24 -1.56 7.88 7.17
N ASP A 25 -0.88 7.35 8.19
CA ASP A 25 -0.43 8.14 9.34
C ASP A 25 0.71 9.11 8.97
N ILE A 26 1.64 8.68 8.11
CA ILE A 26 2.72 9.52 7.60
C ILE A 26 2.16 10.62 6.68
N LEU A 27 1.15 10.32 5.86
CA LEU A 27 0.48 11.34 5.04
C LEU A 27 -0.19 12.42 5.89
N LYS A 28 -0.83 12.04 7.01
CA LYS A 28 -1.42 13.03 7.95
C LYS A 28 -0.35 13.95 8.54
N ALA A 29 0.89 13.49 8.66
CA ALA A 29 2.03 14.30 9.11
C ALA A 29 2.65 15.16 7.98
N GLY A 30 2.11 15.12 6.75
CA GLY A 30 2.62 15.88 5.61
C GLY A 30 3.91 15.33 4.99
N LEU A 31 4.35 14.14 5.40
CA LEU A 31 5.61 13.54 4.97
C LEU A 31 5.40 12.65 3.73
N VAL A 32 5.24 13.29 2.57
CA VAL A 32 4.80 12.60 1.34
C VAL A 32 5.76 11.50 0.87
N LEU A 33 7.07 11.76 0.83
CA LEU A 33 8.04 10.78 0.32
C LEU A 33 8.08 9.50 1.18
N PRO A 34 8.21 9.57 2.53
CA PRO A 34 8.14 8.38 3.36
C PRO A 34 6.78 7.67 3.32
N ALA A 35 5.68 8.41 3.09
CA ALA A 35 4.38 7.78 2.90
C ALA A 35 4.33 6.96 1.61
N TYR A 36 4.88 7.50 0.52
CA TYR A 36 4.93 6.81 -0.75
C TYR A 36 5.72 5.50 -0.68
N ASP A 37 6.80 5.44 0.10
CA ASP A 37 7.53 4.18 0.37
C ASP A 37 6.62 3.11 1.00
N GLN A 38 5.74 3.49 1.93
CA GLN A 38 4.78 2.57 2.53
C GLN A 38 3.66 2.17 1.55
N CYS A 39 3.22 3.08 0.68
CA CYS A 39 2.32 2.76 -0.42
C CYS A 39 2.90 1.69 -1.36
N ILE A 40 4.18 1.82 -1.73
CA ILE A 40 4.88 0.82 -2.57
C ILE A 40 4.97 -0.53 -1.86
N LYS A 41 5.29 -0.54 -0.56
CA LYS A 41 5.29 -1.78 0.26
C LYS A 41 3.92 -2.45 0.27
N ALA A 42 2.85 -1.70 0.54
CA ALA A 42 1.48 -2.24 0.53
C ALA A 42 1.12 -2.83 -0.86
N SER A 43 1.44 -2.12 -1.94
CA SER A 43 1.24 -2.60 -3.33
C SER A 43 1.98 -3.91 -3.60
N HIS A 44 3.26 -3.98 -3.20
CA HIS A 44 4.06 -5.19 -3.38
C HIS A 44 3.51 -6.37 -2.56
N THR A 45 3.18 -6.15 -1.29
CA THR A 45 2.62 -7.20 -0.42
C THR A 45 1.27 -7.70 -0.95
N PHE A 46 0.43 -6.81 -1.48
CA PHE A 46 -0.80 -7.22 -2.17
C PHE A 46 -0.51 -8.14 -3.36
N ASN A 47 0.46 -7.80 -4.21
CA ASN A 47 0.81 -8.66 -5.34
C ASN A 47 1.29 -10.06 -4.90
N LEU A 48 2.00 -10.16 -3.76
CA LEU A 48 2.38 -11.46 -3.20
C LEU A 48 1.15 -12.25 -2.71
N LEU A 49 0.19 -11.59 -2.05
CA LEU A 49 -1.06 -12.22 -1.62
C LEU A 49 -1.91 -12.69 -2.82
N ASP A 50 -2.03 -11.85 -3.86
CA ASP A 50 -2.74 -12.18 -5.12
C ASP A 50 -2.07 -13.39 -5.81
N ALA A 51 -0.73 -13.40 -5.88
CA ALA A 51 0.05 -14.50 -6.45
C ALA A 51 -0.05 -15.81 -5.65
N ARG A 52 -0.25 -15.74 -4.33
CA ARG A 52 -0.51 -16.91 -3.47
C ARG A 52 -1.93 -17.47 -3.63
N GLY A 53 -2.81 -16.76 -4.34
CA GLY A 53 -4.19 -17.19 -4.57
C GLY A 53 -5.08 -17.17 -3.32
N VAL A 54 -4.65 -16.47 -2.26
CA VAL A 54 -5.40 -16.35 -0.99
C VAL A 54 -6.40 -15.20 -0.98
N ILE A 55 -6.44 -14.40 -2.05
CA ILE A 55 -7.39 -13.31 -2.22
C ILE A 55 -8.41 -13.72 -3.27
N SER A 56 -9.70 -13.70 -2.91
CA SER A 56 -10.79 -13.95 -3.85
C SER A 56 -10.95 -12.81 -4.87
N VAL A 57 -11.68 -13.06 -5.95
CA VAL A 57 -11.95 -12.03 -6.99
C VAL A 57 -12.59 -10.78 -6.39
N THR A 58 -13.52 -10.94 -5.44
CA THR A 58 -14.20 -9.84 -4.76
C THR A 58 -13.22 -9.05 -3.87
N GLU A 59 -12.42 -9.75 -3.06
CA GLU A 59 -11.42 -9.13 -2.20
C GLU A 59 -10.35 -8.41 -3.01
N ARG A 60 -9.95 -8.96 -4.16
CA ARG A 60 -8.96 -8.37 -5.04
C ARG A 60 -9.35 -6.95 -5.47
N ALA A 61 -10.61 -6.74 -5.83
CA ALA A 61 -11.11 -5.41 -6.16
C ALA A 61 -11.01 -4.44 -4.97
N ALA A 62 -11.30 -4.91 -3.75
CA ALA A 62 -11.19 -4.11 -2.53
C ALA A 62 -9.74 -3.73 -2.21
N TYR A 63 -8.79 -4.68 -2.30
CA TYR A 63 -7.36 -4.41 -2.09
C TYR A 63 -6.80 -3.43 -3.12
N ILE A 64 -7.18 -3.57 -4.40
CA ILE A 64 -6.82 -2.60 -5.45
C ILE A 64 -7.34 -1.20 -5.11
N GLY A 65 -8.58 -1.10 -4.61
CA GLY A 65 -9.17 0.17 -4.16
C GLY A 65 -8.35 0.82 -3.04
N ARG A 66 -7.95 0.02 -2.04
CA ARG A 66 -7.11 0.47 -0.91
C ARG A 66 -5.75 0.99 -1.37
N VAL A 67 -5.02 0.22 -2.20
CA VAL A 67 -3.72 0.66 -2.75
C VAL A 67 -3.86 1.93 -3.60
N ARG A 68 -4.92 2.03 -4.40
CA ARG A 68 -5.20 3.25 -5.19
C ARG A 68 -5.48 4.47 -4.30
N ALA A 69 -6.18 4.30 -3.19
CA ALA A 69 -6.44 5.38 -2.25
C ALA A 69 -5.14 5.91 -1.62
N LEU A 70 -4.21 5.02 -1.24
CA LEU A 70 -2.88 5.39 -0.73
C LEU A 70 -2.08 6.18 -1.77
N ALA A 71 -2.00 5.66 -3.00
CA ALA A 71 -1.25 6.30 -4.09
C ALA A 71 -1.83 7.67 -4.44
N ARG A 72 -3.16 7.79 -4.45
CA ARG A 72 -3.86 9.06 -4.65
C ARG A 72 -3.52 10.06 -3.54
N GLY A 73 -3.58 9.66 -2.28
CA GLY A 73 -3.22 10.52 -1.15
C GLY A 73 -1.77 11.01 -1.21
N CYS A 74 -0.84 10.14 -1.65
CA CYS A 74 0.55 10.56 -1.88
C CYS A 74 0.67 11.58 -3.01
N CYS A 75 -0.04 11.39 -4.12
CA CYS A 75 -0.06 12.32 -5.25
C CYS A 75 -0.65 13.69 -4.86
N GLU A 76 -1.80 13.69 -4.18
CA GLU A 76 -2.44 14.92 -3.68
C GLU A 76 -1.52 15.65 -2.70
N GLY A 77 -0.88 14.92 -1.77
CA GLY A 77 0.11 15.49 -0.86
C GLY A 77 1.31 16.11 -1.59
N TRP A 78 1.80 15.47 -2.64
CA TRP A 78 2.91 15.99 -3.46
C TRP A 78 2.53 17.29 -4.17
N LEU A 79 1.38 17.32 -4.85
CA LEU A 79 0.90 18.51 -5.56
C LEU A 79 0.65 19.70 -4.63
N ASN A 80 0.17 19.45 -3.42
CA ASN A 80 -0.03 20.48 -2.40
C ASN A 80 1.29 21.06 -1.90
N LYS A 81 2.34 20.24 -1.78
CA LYS A 81 3.68 20.70 -1.42
C LYS A 81 4.23 21.67 -2.47
N ASP A 82 4.12 21.32 -3.75
CA ASP A 82 4.62 22.14 -4.86
C ASP A 82 3.87 23.48 -4.98
N SER A 83 2.65 23.57 -4.48
CA SER A 83 1.85 24.80 -4.45
C SER A 83 2.20 25.75 -3.28
N SER A 84 3.03 25.29 -2.33
CA SER A 84 3.40 26.03 -1.12
C SER A 84 4.79 26.67 -1.20
N ASP A 85 5.60 26.28 -2.19
CA ASP A 85 6.96 26.79 -2.45
C ASP A 85 6.99 27.79 -3.64
N GLY A 86 5.84 28.39 -3.99
CA GLY A 86 5.68 29.39 -5.06
C GLY A 86 5.25 30.76 -4.55
#